data_AF-A0AAV6WNU2-F1
#
_entry.id   AF-A0AAV6WNU2-F1
#
_cell.length_a   1.000
_cell.length_b   1.000
_cell.length_c   1.000
_cell.angle_alpha   90.00
_cell.angle_beta   90.00
_cell.angle_gamma   90.00
#
_symmetry.space_group_name_H-M   'P 1'
#
loop_
_entity.id
_entity.type
_entity.pdbx_description
1 polymer ?
#
loop_
_entity_poly.entity_id
_entity_poly.type
_entity_poly.pdbx_seq_one_letter_code
_entity_poly.pdbx_strand_id
1 'polypeptide(L)'
;MSKNYDSWERLVRAVMRRDHLRQIALLDSPSTSSSNSSPRSSTTNHPSEITSISGSLIFSLDGMNGNKCYMLGARELLIAWGENNVYWNWISDPDSRFAEVAVLIDVYWLEIRGKINTRILSRSISYAGYLVFKLAERYDGLKSANAITRFVNDEPDSQAEKRAKLVHLQPGYSRSGQVAVRRADGWMEIEIGKFFVDDGDDKEVEVRLLSKRPRKTGLIVEGIEFRPEYVETPFVSTQDEGNRGRSRRGIFSNMRISQLFGNKSRFSSS
;
A
#
# COMPACT_ATOMS: atom_id res chain seq x y z
N MET A 1 -4.73 4.28 35.20
CA MET A 1 -4.99 3.85 33.81
C MET A 1 -3.82 4.10 32.84
N SER A 2 -2.73 4.81 33.20
CA SER A 2 -1.61 5.07 32.26
C SER A 2 -0.62 3.91 32.06
N LYS A 3 -0.46 3.00 33.04
CA LYS A 3 0.52 1.90 32.97
C LYS A 3 0.31 0.95 31.78
N ASN A 4 -0.92 0.83 31.27
CA ASN A 4 -1.23 -0.06 30.15
C ASN A 4 -0.85 0.58 28.80
N TYR A 5 -1.06 1.89 28.65
CA TYR A 5 -0.66 2.64 27.46
C TYR A 5 0.87 2.68 27.29
N ASP A 6 1.60 2.94 28.37
CA ASP A 6 3.08 2.92 28.36
C ASP A 6 3.64 1.55 27.96
N SER A 7 2.94 0.46 28.34
CA SER A 7 3.34 -0.90 27.98
C SER A 7 3.10 -1.19 26.50
N TRP A 8 1.96 -0.75 25.96
CA TRP A 8 1.65 -0.88 24.53
C TRP A 8 2.61 -0.07 23.66
N GLU A 9 2.90 1.18 24.01
CA GLU A 9 3.89 1.99 23.28
C GLU A 9 5.29 1.38 23.30
N ARG A 10 5.70 0.81 24.45
CA ARG A 10 6.99 0.11 24.55
C ARG A 10 7.06 -1.14 23.68
N LEU A 11 5.97 -1.90 23.60
CA LEU A 11 5.86 -3.08 22.75
C LEU A 11 5.86 -2.70 21.28
N VAL A 12 5.08 -1.69 20.88
CA VAL A 12 5.08 -1.14 19.52
C VAL A 12 6.50 -0.70 19.16
N ARG A 13 7.14 0.15 19.97
CA ARG A 13 8.53 0.58 19.75
C ARG A 13 9.52 -0.59 19.66
N ALA A 14 9.34 -1.63 20.47
CA ALA A 14 10.20 -2.81 20.42
C ALA A 14 10.00 -3.61 19.13
N VAL A 15 8.76 -3.76 18.66
CA VAL A 15 8.44 -4.37 17.37
C VAL A 15 8.99 -3.52 16.22
N MET A 16 8.78 -2.20 16.23
CA MET A 16 9.33 -1.26 15.24
C MET A 16 10.85 -1.38 15.16
N ARG A 17 11.54 -1.34 16.31
CA ARG A 17 12.99 -1.52 16.38
C ARG A 17 13.44 -2.88 15.87
N ARG A 18 12.75 -3.96 16.24
CA ARG A 18 13.11 -5.32 15.80
C ARG A 18 12.94 -5.47 14.29
N ASP A 19 11.85 -4.99 13.73
CA ASP A 19 11.57 -5.11 12.30
C ASP A 19 12.47 -4.16 11.48
N HIS A 20 12.77 -2.97 11.98
CA HIS A 20 13.78 -2.07 11.40
C HIS A 20 15.18 -2.72 11.39
N LEU A 21 15.63 -3.27 12.52
CA LEU A 21 16.93 -3.95 12.61
C LEU A 21 17.00 -5.21 11.75
N ARG A 22 15.90 -5.97 11.65
CA ARG A 22 15.80 -7.11 10.73
C ARG A 22 15.94 -6.68 9.29
N GLN A 23 15.35 -5.55 8.89
CA GLN A 23 15.44 -5.06 7.52
C GLN A 23 16.82 -4.50 7.19
N ILE A 24 17.47 -3.76 8.11
CA ILE A 24 18.89 -3.38 7.96
C ILE A 24 19.74 -4.63 7.73
N ALA A 25 19.59 -5.65 8.57
CA ALA A 25 20.34 -6.90 8.43
C ALA A 25 20.05 -7.67 7.13
N LEU A 26 18.88 -7.46 6.51
CA LEU A 26 18.51 -8.04 5.22
C LEU A 26 19.06 -7.22 4.04
N LEU A 27 19.29 -5.92 4.21
CA LEU A 27 19.87 -5.02 3.22
C LEU A 27 21.42 -5.02 3.25
N ASP A 28 22.05 -5.33 4.39
CA ASP A 28 23.50 -5.36 4.61
C ASP A 28 24.22 -6.61 4.02
N SER A 29 23.65 -7.27 3.02
CA SER A 29 24.40 -8.24 2.22
C SER A 29 25.43 -7.49 1.35
N PRO A 30 26.70 -7.93 1.27
CA PRO A 30 27.78 -7.03 0.87
C PRO A 30 27.74 -6.67 -0.61
N SER A 31 27.29 -5.44 -0.90
CA SER A 31 27.82 -4.65 -2.00
C SER A 31 28.28 -3.30 -1.45
N THR A 32 29.58 -3.06 -1.60
CA THR A 32 30.33 -1.93 -1.07
C THR A 32 29.84 -0.59 -1.61
N SER A 33 29.43 0.33 -0.75
CA SER A 33 30.12 1.62 -0.55
C SER A 33 29.36 2.50 0.46
N SER A 34 30.10 2.94 1.48
CA SER A 34 29.63 3.75 2.60
C SER A 34 29.63 5.24 2.27
N SER A 35 28.60 5.96 2.72
CA SER A 35 28.80 7.31 3.27
C SER A 35 27.82 7.56 4.41
N ASN A 36 28.38 7.79 5.60
CA ASN A 36 27.64 8.05 6.83
C ASN A 36 27.27 9.54 6.91
N SER A 37 26.01 9.85 7.18
CA SER A 37 25.66 11.07 7.91
C SER A 37 24.48 10.79 8.85
N SER A 38 24.65 11.13 10.13
CA SER A 38 23.64 10.95 11.18
C SER A 38 22.67 12.13 11.20
N PRO A 39 21.33 11.93 11.33
CA PRO A 39 20.43 13.03 11.61
C PRO A 39 20.11 13.15 13.12
N ARG A 40 20.20 14.39 13.61
CA ARG A 40 19.71 14.86 14.92
C ARG A 40 18.18 14.74 14.99
N SER A 41 17.67 14.20 16.10
CA SER A 41 16.24 14.11 16.40
C SER A 41 15.68 15.44 16.93
N SER A 42 14.65 15.98 16.29
CA SER A 42 13.73 16.95 16.86
C SER A 42 12.35 16.30 17.00
N THR A 43 11.86 16.23 18.23
CA THR A 43 10.60 15.59 18.64
C THR A 43 9.41 16.54 18.54
N THR A 44 8.33 16.12 17.89
CA THR A 44 6.96 16.63 18.12
C THR A 44 5.93 15.50 17.99
N ASN A 45 4.98 15.48 18.92
CA ASN A 45 4.02 14.39 19.22
C ASN A 45 2.76 14.40 18.32
N HIS A 46 2.41 13.26 17.71
CA HIS A 46 1.03 12.71 17.48
C HIS A 46 1.13 11.29 16.81
N PRO A 47 0.07 10.44 16.77
CA PRO A 47 0.17 9.01 17.03
C PRO A 47 0.09 8.20 15.74
N SER A 48 1.26 7.88 15.19
CA SER A 48 1.56 6.74 14.30
C SER A 48 3.08 6.79 14.16
N GLU A 49 3.81 5.91 14.85
CA GLU A 49 5.28 5.95 14.82
C GLU A 49 5.78 5.58 13.41
N ILE A 50 6.05 6.61 12.60
CA ILE A 50 6.69 6.50 11.29
C ILE A 50 8.18 6.25 11.51
N THR A 51 8.68 5.08 11.09
CA THR A 51 10.12 4.80 11.08
C THR A 51 10.60 4.75 9.63
N SER A 52 11.54 5.62 9.26
CA SER A 52 12.24 5.54 7.98
C SER A 52 13.27 4.41 8.03
N ILE A 53 13.18 3.43 7.13
CA ILE A 53 14.07 2.26 7.10
C ILE A 53 15.29 2.51 6.21
N SER A 54 15.15 3.31 5.15
CA SER A 54 16.20 3.61 4.17
C SER A 54 16.23 5.07 3.68
N GLY A 55 15.60 6.01 4.39
CA GLY A 55 15.40 7.40 3.91
C GLY A 55 14.31 7.54 2.84
N SER A 56 13.96 6.44 2.18
CA SER A 56 13.07 6.35 1.03
C SER A 56 11.96 5.29 1.19
N LEU A 57 11.98 4.51 2.27
CA LEU A 57 10.92 3.60 2.70
C LEU A 57 10.47 3.98 4.12
N ILE A 58 9.17 4.15 4.31
CA ILE A 58 8.54 4.39 5.60
C ILE A 58 7.74 3.15 6.03
N PHE A 59 7.93 2.74 7.28
CA PHE A 59 7.15 1.71 7.94
C PHE A 59 6.23 2.32 9.00
N SER A 60 5.00 1.82 9.04
CA SER A 60 4.01 2.13 10.07
C SER A 60 3.16 0.89 10.36
N LEU A 61 2.42 0.92 11.45
CA LEU A 61 1.43 -0.10 11.78
C LEU A 61 0.02 0.48 11.59
N ASP A 62 -0.85 -0.32 11.00
CA ASP A 62 -2.25 -0.01 10.89
C ASP A 62 -2.88 0.13 12.29
N GLY A 63 -3.59 1.23 12.52
CA GLY A 63 -4.12 1.57 13.84
C GLY A 63 -5.19 0.62 14.35
N MET A 64 -5.87 -0.14 13.47
CA MET A 64 -6.98 -1.00 13.86
C MET A 64 -6.54 -2.40 14.27
N ASN A 65 -5.55 -2.97 13.58
CA ASN A 65 -5.17 -4.38 13.77
C ASN A 65 -3.65 -4.60 13.89
N GLY A 66 -2.85 -3.53 13.83
CA GLY A 66 -1.39 -3.62 13.92
C GLY A 66 -0.75 -4.30 12.71
N ASN A 67 -1.44 -4.39 11.57
CA ASN A 67 -0.85 -4.91 10.35
C ASN A 67 0.14 -3.92 9.76
N LYS A 68 1.11 -4.46 9.02
CA LYS A 68 2.23 -3.66 8.51
C LYS A 68 1.79 -2.79 7.34
N CYS A 69 2.12 -1.50 7.40
CA CYS A 69 1.95 -0.56 6.30
C CYS A 69 3.33 -0.07 5.83
N TYR A 70 3.50 0.05 4.53
CA TYR A 70 4.75 0.53 3.95
C TYR A 70 4.50 1.60 2.91
N MET A 71 5.29 2.66 2.93
CA MET A 71 5.28 3.66 1.88
C MET A 71 6.65 3.77 1.23
N LEU A 72 6.68 3.55 -0.07
CA LEU A 72 7.82 3.82 -0.93
C LEU A 72 7.78 5.29 -1.35
N GLY A 73 8.83 6.05 -1.08
CA GLY A 73 9.01 7.39 -1.62
C GLY A 73 9.29 7.36 -3.12
N ALA A 74 9.11 8.49 -3.79
CA ALA A 74 9.25 8.60 -5.25
C ALA A 74 10.61 8.08 -5.78
N ARG A 75 11.68 8.18 -4.98
CA ARG A 75 13.03 7.66 -5.31
C ARG A 75 13.13 6.14 -5.36
N GLU A 76 12.23 5.40 -4.72
CA GLU A 76 12.15 3.93 -4.82
C GLU A 76 11.25 3.45 -5.97
N LEU A 77 10.61 4.39 -6.69
CA LEU A 77 9.71 4.05 -7.78
C LEU A 77 10.45 3.97 -9.10
N LEU A 78 10.05 3.03 -9.96
CA LEU A 78 10.43 3.09 -11.36
C LEU A 78 9.50 4.10 -12.06
N ILE A 79 10.05 5.26 -12.36
CA ILE A 79 9.38 6.32 -13.11
C ILE A 79 9.96 6.36 -14.52
N ALA A 80 9.12 6.16 -15.54
CA ALA A 80 9.58 6.28 -16.92
C ALA A 80 10.12 7.69 -17.18
N TRP A 81 11.37 7.74 -17.66
CA TRP A 81 12.12 8.98 -17.87
C TRP A 81 12.47 9.76 -16.60
N GLY A 82 12.33 9.18 -15.40
CA GLY A 82 12.50 9.86 -14.10
C GLY A 82 13.88 10.50 -13.90
N GLU A 83 14.93 9.93 -14.49
CA GLU A 83 16.29 10.49 -14.41
C GLU A 83 16.56 11.62 -15.43
N ASN A 84 15.61 11.89 -16.33
CA ASN A 84 15.76 12.94 -17.34
C ASN A 84 15.10 14.23 -16.85
N ASN A 85 15.93 15.23 -16.56
CA ASN A 85 15.52 16.54 -16.04
C ASN A 85 14.68 17.39 -17.01
N VAL A 86 14.56 16.99 -18.28
CA VAL A 86 13.64 17.60 -19.25
C VAL A 86 12.19 17.20 -18.96
N TYR A 87 11.99 15.99 -18.42
CA TYR A 87 10.67 15.40 -18.22
C TYR A 87 10.24 15.37 -16.76
N TRP A 88 11.19 15.29 -15.82
CA TRP A 88 10.94 15.21 -14.40
C TRP A 88 11.90 16.12 -13.63
N ASN A 89 11.41 16.78 -12.60
CA ASN A 89 12.24 17.48 -11.62
C ASN A 89 12.12 16.80 -10.27
N TRP A 90 13.22 16.78 -9.52
CA TRP A 90 13.25 16.24 -8.16
C TRP A 90 13.43 17.41 -7.20
N ILE A 91 12.47 17.61 -6.30
CA ILE A 91 12.46 18.75 -5.39
C ILE A 91 12.15 18.29 -3.97
N SER A 92 12.57 19.08 -2.98
CA SER A 92 12.00 18.97 -1.64
C SER A 92 10.64 19.65 -1.57
N ASP A 93 9.69 19.01 -0.91
CA ASP A 93 8.37 19.57 -0.61
C ASP A 93 8.20 19.56 0.92
N PRO A 94 7.87 20.71 1.57
CA PRO A 94 7.79 20.79 3.03
C PRO A 94 6.64 19.95 3.62
N ASP A 95 5.65 19.57 2.82
CA ASP A 95 4.55 18.70 3.24
C ASP A 95 4.85 17.22 2.96
N SER A 96 6.00 16.90 2.36
CA SER A 96 6.39 15.52 2.04
C SER A 96 7.02 14.82 3.23
N ARG A 97 6.74 13.52 3.37
CA ARG A 97 7.40 12.63 4.32
C ARG A 97 8.80 12.18 3.87
N PHE A 98 9.12 12.37 2.59
CA PHE A 98 10.41 12.06 1.99
C PHE A 98 11.19 13.32 1.62
N ALA A 99 12.51 13.20 1.56
CA ALA A 99 13.42 14.31 1.22
C ALA A 99 13.16 14.91 -0.17
N GLU A 100 12.72 14.08 -1.11
CA GLU A 100 12.44 14.47 -2.49
C GLU A 100 11.13 13.87 -2.99
N VAL A 101 10.43 14.64 -3.82
CA VAL A 101 9.26 14.26 -4.60
C VAL A 101 9.55 14.44 -6.09
N ALA A 102 8.86 13.68 -6.94
CA ALA A 102 9.03 13.78 -8.40
C ALA A 102 7.95 14.69 -9.01
N VAL A 103 8.36 15.75 -9.69
CA VAL A 103 7.48 16.70 -10.38
C VAL A 103 7.54 16.47 -11.88
N LEU A 104 6.41 16.10 -12.48
CA LEU A 104 6.28 15.88 -13.91
C LEU A 104 6.26 17.21 -14.66
N ILE A 105 7.26 17.43 -15.54
CA ILE A 105 7.37 18.60 -16.41
C ILE A 105 6.48 18.40 -17.65
N ASP A 106 6.75 17.38 -18.48
CA ASP A 106 5.97 17.14 -19.70
C ASP A 106 6.24 15.72 -20.25
N VAL A 107 5.23 14.85 -20.35
CA VAL A 107 5.35 13.58 -21.08
C VAL A 107 4.05 13.20 -21.79
N TYR A 108 4.15 12.42 -22.86
CA TYR A 108 2.99 11.69 -23.40
C TYR A 108 2.77 10.36 -22.67
N TRP A 109 3.84 9.57 -22.57
CA TRP A 109 3.83 8.28 -21.87
C TRP A 109 4.21 8.49 -20.41
N LEU A 110 3.20 8.46 -19.53
CA LEU A 110 3.39 8.43 -18.09
C LEU A 110 3.31 6.99 -17.60
N GLU A 111 4.34 6.56 -16.89
CA GLU A 111 4.38 5.26 -16.24
C GLU A 111 5.15 5.34 -14.92
N ILE A 112 4.49 4.92 -13.84
CA ILE A 112 5.03 4.87 -12.48
C ILE A 112 4.77 3.46 -11.96
N ARG A 113 5.81 2.78 -11.50
CA ARG A 113 5.72 1.43 -10.92
C ARG A 113 6.31 1.42 -9.51
N GLY A 114 5.58 0.80 -8.59
CA GLY A 114 6.05 0.47 -7.25
C GLY A 114 6.10 -1.04 -7.08
N LYS A 115 7.16 -1.54 -6.44
CA LYS A 115 7.34 -2.96 -6.18
C LYS A 115 7.51 -3.21 -4.69
N ILE A 116 6.89 -4.26 -4.19
CA ILE A 116 7.03 -4.68 -2.79
C ILE A 116 7.13 -6.19 -2.70
N ASN A 117 8.00 -6.67 -1.82
CA ASN A 117 8.11 -8.08 -1.52
C ASN A 117 7.09 -8.49 -0.44
N THR A 118 6.31 -9.54 -0.67
CA THR A 118 5.29 -9.98 0.29
C THR A 118 5.86 -10.46 1.62
N ARG A 119 7.15 -10.84 1.67
CA ARG A 119 7.84 -11.27 2.90
C ARG A 119 7.80 -10.22 4.01
N ILE A 120 7.82 -8.94 3.66
CA ILE A 120 7.84 -7.85 4.65
C ILE A 120 6.44 -7.44 5.09
N LEU A 121 5.38 -7.93 4.43
CA LEU A 121 3.98 -7.64 4.71
C LEU A 121 3.39 -8.61 5.74
N SER A 122 2.26 -8.22 6.36
CA SER A 122 1.43 -9.18 7.08
C SER A 122 0.82 -10.21 6.12
N ARG A 123 0.73 -11.47 6.55
CA ARG A 123 0.16 -12.58 5.75
C ARG A 123 -1.33 -12.79 6.00
N SER A 124 -1.95 -13.56 5.11
CA SER A 124 -3.38 -13.91 5.11
C SER A 124 -4.32 -12.70 5.12
N ILE A 125 -3.95 -11.66 4.36
CA ILE A 125 -4.75 -10.43 4.23
C ILE A 125 -4.56 -9.79 2.85
N SER A 126 -5.61 -9.10 2.38
CA SER A 126 -5.54 -8.27 1.18
C SER A 126 -4.80 -6.98 1.46
N TYR A 127 -4.05 -6.51 0.48
CA TYR A 127 -3.41 -5.20 0.46
C TYR A 127 -3.88 -4.41 -0.75
N ALA A 128 -3.89 -3.10 -0.59
CA ALA A 128 -4.06 -2.14 -1.66
C ALA A 128 -2.84 -1.21 -1.74
N GLY A 129 -2.40 -0.92 -2.97
CA GLY A 129 -1.36 0.06 -3.25
C GLY A 129 -2.00 1.39 -3.67
N TYR A 130 -1.62 2.48 -3.02
CA TYR A 130 -2.13 3.82 -3.24
C TYR A 130 -1.02 4.73 -3.75
N LEU A 131 -1.20 5.32 -4.93
CA LEU A 131 -0.34 6.43 -5.36
C LEU A 131 -0.70 7.66 -4.52
N VAL A 132 0.29 8.26 -3.88
CA VAL A 132 0.15 9.51 -3.12
C VAL A 132 0.79 10.66 -3.90
N PHE A 133 0.00 11.69 -4.20
CA PHE A 133 0.38 12.74 -5.15
C PHE A 133 -0.33 14.07 -4.91
N LYS A 134 0.19 15.13 -5.50
CA LYS A 134 -0.44 16.45 -5.65
C LYS A 134 -0.55 16.79 -7.13
N LEU A 135 -1.40 17.77 -7.43
CA LEU A 135 -1.42 18.44 -8.73
C LEU A 135 -0.89 19.85 -8.53
N ALA A 136 0.05 20.26 -9.38
CA ALA A 136 0.57 21.62 -9.40
C ALA A 136 -0.55 22.63 -9.73
N GLU A 137 -0.32 23.93 -9.52
CA GLU A 137 -1.31 24.96 -9.89
C GLU A 137 -1.66 24.91 -11.39
N ARG A 138 -0.65 24.66 -12.23
CA ARG A 138 -0.81 24.44 -13.68
C ARG A 138 -0.53 22.97 -13.98
N TYR A 139 -1.57 22.24 -14.35
CA TYR A 139 -1.49 20.84 -14.76
C TYR A 139 -2.37 20.61 -16.00
N ASP A 140 -2.04 19.58 -16.78
CA ASP A 140 -2.83 19.19 -17.95
C ASP A 140 -2.74 17.67 -18.19
N GLY A 141 -3.74 17.10 -18.87
CA GLY A 141 -3.76 15.70 -19.31
C GLY A 141 -3.90 14.63 -18.23
N LEU A 142 -3.99 15.01 -16.95
CA LEU A 142 -4.07 14.12 -15.80
C LEU A 142 -5.53 13.82 -15.40
N LYS A 143 -6.40 13.49 -16.37
CA LYS A 143 -7.81 13.17 -16.06
C LYS A 143 -7.97 11.75 -15.54
N SER A 144 -7.43 10.79 -16.29
CA SER A 144 -7.50 9.36 -15.97
C SER A 144 -6.26 8.60 -16.39
N ALA A 145 -6.08 7.44 -15.78
CA ALA A 145 -4.99 6.52 -16.06
C ALA A 145 -5.42 5.07 -15.81
N ASN A 146 -4.62 4.13 -16.30
CA ASN A 146 -4.79 2.71 -16.05
C ASN A 146 -4.01 2.31 -14.79
N ALA A 147 -4.72 1.77 -13.81
CA ALA A 147 -4.19 1.10 -12.63
C ALA A 147 -4.03 -0.40 -12.93
N ILE A 148 -2.87 -0.96 -12.63
CA ILE A 148 -2.50 -2.34 -12.96
C ILE A 148 -1.77 -2.98 -11.78
N THR A 149 -2.04 -4.25 -11.53
CA THR A 149 -1.36 -5.04 -10.48
C THR A 149 -1.04 -6.43 -11.01
N ARG A 150 0.16 -6.91 -10.66
CA ARG A 150 0.60 -8.26 -10.97
C ARG A 150 1.60 -8.78 -9.94
N PHE A 151 1.73 -10.10 -9.89
CA PHE A 151 2.88 -10.76 -9.29
C PHE A 151 3.96 -10.92 -10.37
N VAL A 152 5.14 -10.36 -10.12
CA VAL A 152 6.15 -10.10 -11.18
C VAL A 152 6.60 -11.37 -11.90
N ASN A 153 6.68 -12.50 -11.18
CA ASN A 153 7.13 -13.79 -11.71
C ASN A 153 6.00 -14.70 -12.18
N ASP A 154 4.74 -14.40 -11.83
CA ASP A 154 3.60 -15.27 -12.14
C ASP A 154 2.89 -14.83 -13.43
N GLU A 155 3.04 -13.56 -13.83
CA GLU A 155 2.30 -12.98 -14.95
C GLU A 155 3.12 -11.92 -15.72
N PRO A 156 3.17 -12.00 -17.07
CA PRO A 156 3.85 -11.00 -17.88
C PRO A 156 3.05 -9.68 -18.00
N ASP A 157 3.74 -8.57 -18.25
CA ASP A 157 3.14 -7.23 -18.40
C ASP A 157 1.93 -7.20 -19.37
N SER A 158 2.04 -7.91 -20.49
CA SER A 158 1.02 -7.91 -21.54
C SER A 158 -0.31 -8.52 -21.11
N GLN A 159 -0.30 -9.46 -20.15
CA GLN A 159 -1.52 -10.04 -19.58
C GLN A 159 -2.09 -9.14 -18.49
N ALA A 160 -1.23 -8.57 -17.66
CA ALA A 160 -1.64 -7.64 -16.62
C ALA A 160 -2.31 -6.37 -17.20
N GLU A 161 -1.82 -5.85 -18.34
CA GLU A 161 -2.44 -4.70 -19.03
C GLU A 161 -3.87 -4.95 -19.48
N LYS A 162 -4.25 -6.20 -19.80
CA LYS A 162 -5.62 -6.53 -20.20
C LYS A 162 -6.63 -6.40 -19.06
N ARG A 163 -6.15 -6.44 -17.81
CA ARG A 163 -6.96 -6.32 -16.59
C ARG A 163 -6.85 -4.91 -15.97
N ALA A 164 -6.33 -3.94 -16.72
CA ALA A 164 -6.21 -2.57 -16.28
C ALA A 164 -7.56 -2.00 -15.82
N LYS A 165 -7.55 -1.29 -14.70
CA LYS A 165 -8.70 -0.55 -14.18
C LYS A 165 -8.52 0.94 -14.47
N LEU A 166 -9.55 1.59 -14.99
CA LEU A 166 -9.53 3.03 -15.19
C LEU A 166 -9.71 3.75 -13.83
N VAL A 167 -8.79 4.65 -13.51
CA VAL A 167 -8.83 5.51 -12.32
C VAL A 167 -8.77 6.97 -12.71
N HIS A 168 -9.36 7.85 -11.89
CA HIS A 168 -9.47 9.29 -12.14
C HIS A 168 -8.63 10.07 -11.14
N LEU A 169 -7.64 10.82 -11.64
CA LEU A 169 -6.71 11.59 -10.80
C LEU A 169 -7.30 12.93 -10.33
N GLN A 170 -8.40 13.38 -10.94
CA GLN A 170 -9.06 14.64 -10.61
C GLN A 170 -10.37 14.39 -9.84
N PRO A 171 -10.50 14.92 -8.61
CA PRO A 171 -11.76 14.89 -7.87
C PRO A 171 -12.89 15.59 -8.64
N GLY A 172 -14.11 15.05 -8.57
CA GLY A 172 -15.30 15.69 -9.15
C GLY A 172 -15.59 15.39 -10.62
N TYR A 173 -14.75 14.58 -11.29
CA TYR A 173 -14.88 14.23 -12.71
C TYR A 173 -15.07 12.71 -12.92
N SER A 174 -16.10 12.07 -12.33
CA SER A 174 -16.53 10.78 -12.91
C SER A 174 -17.97 10.34 -12.61
N ARG A 175 -18.53 9.60 -13.57
CA ARG A 175 -19.76 8.79 -13.48
C ARG A 175 -19.48 7.32 -13.15
N SER A 176 -18.22 6.87 -13.21
CA SER A 176 -17.79 5.48 -12.94
C SER A 176 -16.27 5.39 -12.68
N GLY A 177 -15.81 4.34 -11.98
CA GLY A 177 -14.39 4.16 -11.65
C GLY A 177 -13.95 4.88 -10.36
N GLN A 178 -12.75 4.54 -9.87
CA GLN A 178 -12.23 5.08 -8.62
C GLN A 178 -11.63 6.47 -8.84
N VAL A 179 -11.97 7.40 -7.95
CA VAL A 179 -11.57 8.80 -8.05
C VAL A 179 -10.60 9.11 -6.91
N ALA A 180 -9.59 9.92 -7.21
CA ALA A 180 -8.62 10.35 -6.22
C ALA A 180 -9.32 11.10 -5.08
N VAL A 181 -8.90 10.83 -3.86
CA VAL A 181 -9.45 11.44 -2.64
C VAL A 181 -8.39 12.28 -1.96
N ARG A 182 -8.81 13.39 -1.34
CA ARG A 182 -7.92 14.25 -0.57
C ARG A 182 -7.72 13.67 0.82
N ARG A 183 -6.47 13.58 1.24
CA ARG A 183 -6.03 13.13 2.57
C ARG A 183 -6.01 14.30 3.55
N ALA A 184 -5.96 13.98 4.85
CA ALA A 184 -5.89 14.97 5.93
C ALA A 184 -4.57 15.76 5.92
N ASP A 185 -3.50 15.16 5.41
CA ASP A 185 -2.16 15.78 5.24
C ASP A 185 -2.08 16.72 4.02
N GLY A 186 -3.19 16.91 3.28
CA GLY A 186 -3.26 17.78 2.12
C GLY A 186 -2.85 17.12 0.80
N TRP A 187 -2.26 15.92 0.82
CA TRP A 187 -2.00 15.13 -0.38
C TRP A 187 -3.29 14.52 -0.94
N MET A 188 -3.23 14.03 -2.17
CA MET A 188 -4.26 13.17 -2.76
C MET A 188 -3.77 11.73 -2.81
N GLU A 189 -4.70 10.79 -2.78
CA GLU A 189 -4.40 9.39 -3.03
C GLU A 189 -5.39 8.76 -4.01
N ILE A 190 -4.91 7.77 -4.75
CA ILE A 190 -5.72 6.91 -5.58
C ILE A 190 -5.20 5.47 -5.47
N GLU A 191 -6.10 4.52 -5.31
CA GLU A 191 -5.74 3.11 -5.38
C GLU A 191 -5.33 2.75 -6.81
N ILE A 192 -4.16 2.14 -6.94
CA ILE A 192 -3.61 1.68 -8.21
C ILE A 192 -3.43 0.16 -8.26
N GLY A 193 -3.86 -0.54 -7.22
CA GLY A 193 -3.79 -1.98 -7.19
C GLY A 193 -4.30 -2.66 -5.93
N LYS A 194 -4.74 -3.91 -6.07
CA LYS A 194 -5.10 -4.82 -4.98
C LYS A 194 -4.49 -6.19 -5.19
N PHE A 195 -4.06 -6.83 -4.12
CA PHE A 195 -3.51 -8.18 -4.12
C PHE A 195 -3.71 -8.84 -2.76
N PHE A 196 -3.72 -10.17 -2.73
CA PHE A 196 -3.80 -10.94 -1.48
C PHE A 196 -2.41 -11.47 -1.14
N VAL A 197 -2.01 -11.33 0.13
CA VAL A 197 -0.79 -11.92 0.67
C VAL A 197 -1.18 -13.23 1.34
N ASP A 198 -0.81 -14.36 0.76
CA ASP A 198 -1.09 -15.69 1.31
C ASP A 198 0.02 -16.19 2.26
N ASP A 199 -0.19 -17.38 2.83
CA ASP A 199 0.78 -18.09 3.67
C ASP A 199 1.80 -18.91 2.84
N GLY A 200 1.80 -18.77 1.51
CA GLY A 200 2.68 -19.47 0.60
C GLY A 200 4.04 -18.80 0.42
N ASP A 201 4.63 -18.97 -0.76
CA ASP A 201 5.95 -18.45 -1.07
C ASP A 201 5.99 -16.92 -1.08
N ASP A 202 7.13 -16.36 -0.70
CA ASP A 202 7.36 -14.92 -0.81
C ASP A 202 7.43 -14.54 -2.30
N LYS A 203 6.66 -13.51 -2.69
CA LYS A 203 6.54 -13.03 -4.07
C LYS A 203 6.85 -11.54 -4.14
N GLU A 204 7.23 -11.08 -5.33
CA GLU A 204 7.29 -9.66 -5.64
C GLU A 204 5.99 -9.21 -6.32
N VAL A 205 5.36 -8.19 -5.75
CA VAL A 205 4.15 -7.56 -6.30
C VAL A 205 4.52 -6.23 -6.93
N GLU A 206 4.00 -5.96 -8.12
CA GLU A 206 4.11 -4.68 -8.80
C GLU A 206 2.73 -4.03 -8.92
N VAL A 207 2.63 -2.78 -8.50
CA VAL A 207 1.50 -1.89 -8.81
C VAL A 207 1.97 -0.79 -9.76
N ARG A 208 1.12 -0.42 -10.72
CA ARG A 208 1.49 0.46 -11.81
C ARG A 208 0.37 1.43 -12.16
N LEU A 209 0.75 2.70 -12.31
CA LEU A 209 -0.05 3.72 -12.98
C LEU A 209 0.50 3.89 -14.41
N LEU A 210 -0.35 3.73 -15.43
CA LEU A 210 0.02 3.84 -16.84
C LEU A 210 -0.94 4.75 -17.60
N SER A 211 -0.43 5.72 -18.34
CA SER A 211 -1.26 6.52 -19.25
C SER A 211 -0.44 7.04 -20.44
N LYS A 212 -0.78 6.55 -21.64
CA LYS A 212 0.00 6.73 -22.88
C LYS A 212 -0.31 8.03 -23.64
N ARG A 213 -1.53 8.55 -23.48
CA ARG A 213 -2.05 9.80 -24.09
C ARG A 213 -3.13 10.40 -23.18
N PRO A 214 -3.47 11.70 -23.28
CA PRO A 214 -2.77 12.75 -24.03
C PRO A 214 -1.43 13.16 -23.35
N ARG A 215 -0.85 14.31 -23.75
CA ARG A 215 0.30 14.94 -23.05
C ARG A 215 -0.06 15.26 -21.60
N LYS A 216 0.87 15.17 -20.66
CA LYS A 216 0.67 15.35 -19.22
C LYS A 216 1.75 16.22 -18.60
N THR A 217 1.35 17.07 -17.66
CA THR A 217 2.25 17.95 -16.89
C THR A 217 1.66 18.23 -15.51
N GLY A 218 2.49 18.56 -14.54
CA GLY A 218 2.07 19.07 -13.23
C GLY A 218 1.64 18.00 -12.23
N LEU A 219 2.01 16.73 -12.45
CA LEU A 219 1.87 15.68 -11.43
C LEU A 219 3.03 15.78 -10.44
N ILE A 220 2.76 15.78 -9.14
CA ILE A 220 3.77 15.77 -8.08
C ILE A 220 3.62 14.47 -7.31
N VAL A 221 4.59 13.57 -7.37
CA VAL A 221 4.52 12.22 -6.78
C VAL A 221 5.31 12.19 -5.48
N GLU A 222 4.65 11.89 -4.37
CA GLU A 222 5.32 11.62 -3.10
C GLU A 222 5.80 10.17 -3.04
N GLY A 223 4.94 9.24 -3.45
CA GLY A 223 5.24 7.81 -3.30
C GLY A 223 4.06 6.87 -3.54
N ILE A 224 4.26 5.60 -3.21
CA ILE A 224 3.22 4.56 -3.20
C ILE A 224 3.11 3.94 -1.81
N GLU A 225 1.92 3.99 -1.23
CA GLU A 225 1.60 3.45 0.10
C GLU A 225 0.84 2.12 -0.03
N PHE A 226 1.37 1.06 0.58
CA PHE A 226 0.75 -0.26 0.68
C PHE A 226 0.10 -0.41 2.04
N ARG A 227 -1.23 -0.55 2.04
CA ARG A 227 -2.04 -0.70 3.26
C ARG A 227 -2.88 -1.97 3.21
N PRO A 228 -3.14 -2.61 4.36
CA PRO A 228 -4.12 -3.69 4.46
C PRO A 228 -5.50 -3.20 4.03
N GLU A 229 -6.25 -4.06 3.34
CA GLU A 229 -7.63 -3.82 2.99
C GLU A 229 -8.54 -4.49 4.04
N TYR A 230 -9.52 -3.74 4.55
CA TYR A 230 -10.52 -4.29 5.44
C TYR A 230 -11.64 -4.94 4.65
N VAL A 231 -11.93 -6.19 4.98
CA VAL A 231 -13.27 -6.73 4.77
C VAL A 231 -14.05 -6.39 6.04
N GLU A 232 -15.07 -5.54 5.93
CA GLU A 232 -16.05 -5.43 7.03
C GLU A 232 -16.68 -6.81 7.21
N THR A 233 -16.22 -7.58 8.21
CA THR A 233 -16.99 -8.72 8.68
C THR A 233 -18.29 -8.16 9.26
N PRO A 234 -19.47 -8.57 8.77
CA PRO A 234 -20.73 -8.15 9.37
C PRO A 234 -20.68 -8.45 10.86
N PHE A 235 -20.87 -7.42 11.68
CA PHE A 235 -20.94 -7.55 13.12
C PHE A 235 -22.15 -8.44 13.44
N VAL A 236 -21.93 -9.71 13.78
CA VAL A 236 -22.99 -10.54 14.34
C VAL A 236 -23.11 -10.13 15.79
N SER A 237 -24.04 -9.21 16.08
CA SER A 237 -24.45 -8.96 17.45
C SER A 237 -25.15 -10.21 17.96
N THR A 238 -24.50 -10.99 18.80
CA THR A 238 -25.21 -11.90 19.70
C THR A 238 -25.92 -11.04 20.74
N GLN A 239 -27.13 -10.58 20.41
CA GLN A 239 -28.07 -10.16 21.44
C GLN A 239 -28.69 -11.42 22.05
N ASP A 240 -28.64 -11.42 23.37
CA ASP A 240 -29.14 -12.41 24.32
C ASP A 240 -30.45 -13.09 23.92
N GLU A 241 -30.49 -14.39 24.21
CA GLU A 241 -31.70 -15.20 24.29
C GLU A 241 -32.66 -14.59 25.32
N GLY A 242 -33.75 -13.99 24.84
CA GLY A 242 -34.74 -13.40 25.71
C GLY A 242 -36.05 -13.04 25.02
N ASN A 243 -36.93 -14.04 24.93
CA ASN A 243 -38.39 -13.93 24.97
C ASN A 243 -39.20 -14.13 23.66
N ARG A 244 -40.32 -14.84 23.85
CA ARG A 244 -41.18 -15.52 22.87
C ARG A 244 -42.16 -14.56 22.19
N GLY A 245 -42.48 -14.80 20.91
CA GLY A 245 -43.76 -14.35 20.33
C GLY A 245 -43.89 -14.24 18.80
N ARG A 246 -44.33 -15.34 18.15
CA ARG A 246 -45.17 -15.42 16.91
C ARG A 246 -44.68 -14.86 15.54
N SER A 247 -44.46 -15.81 14.61
CA SER A 247 -44.84 -15.87 13.16
C SER A 247 -44.41 -14.71 12.22
N ARG A 248 -43.86 -14.91 11.01
CA ARG A 248 -44.00 -16.00 10.02
C ARG A 248 -42.98 -15.78 8.87
N ARG A 249 -42.29 -16.87 8.45
CA ARG A 249 -41.76 -17.26 7.11
C ARG A 249 -41.03 -16.20 6.23
N GLY A 250 -39.85 -16.46 5.66
CA GLY A 250 -39.14 -17.72 5.59
C GLY A 250 -37.81 -17.69 4.79
N ILE A 251 -37.22 -18.89 4.81
CA ILE A 251 -36.23 -19.49 3.90
C ILE A 251 -34.78 -19.01 4.02
N PHE A 252 -34.05 -19.79 4.82
CA PHE A 252 -32.60 -19.96 4.78
C PHE A 252 -32.14 -20.64 3.47
N SER A 253 -30.97 -20.22 2.98
CA SER A 253 -30.00 -21.15 2.40
C SER A 253 -28.59 -20.77 2.89
N ASN A 254 -28.11 -21.57 3.85
CA ASN A 254 -26.73 -21.63 4.30
C ASN A 254 -25.82 -22.15 3.19
N MET A 255 -24.63 -21.57 3.03
CA MET A 255 -23.48 -22.29 2.50
C MET A 255 -22.34 -22.20 3.51
N ARG A 256 -22.03 -23.36 4.12
CA ARG A 256 -20.91 -23.58 5.04
C ARG A 256 -19.60 -23.60 4.26
N ILE A 257 -18.62 -22.79 4.68
CA ILE A 257 -17.22 -23.05 4.41
C ILE A 257 -16.68 -23.82 5.61
N SER A 258 -16.42 -25.11 5.43
CA SER A 258 -15.55 -25.86 6.32
C SER A 258 -14.94 -27.04 5.57
N GLN A 259 -13.63 -27.21 5.78
CA GLN A 259 -12.79 -28.38 5.58
C GLN A 259 -11.84 -28.37 4.38
N LEU A 260 -10.64 -27.83 4.62
CA LEU A 260 -9.40 -28.45 4.13
C LEU A 260 -8.32 -28.27 5.20
N PHE A 261 -8.24 -29.20 6.16
CA PHE A 261 -6.98 -29.74 6.69
C PHE A 261 -7.26 -31.00 7.53
N GLY A 262 -6.70 -32.12 7.06
CA GLY A 262 -6.10 -33.16 7.89
C GLY A 262 -7.02 -34.23 8.49
N ASN A 263 -6.94 -35.46 7.94
CA ASN A 263 -6.57 -36.58 8.79
C ASN A 263 -5.82 -37.69 8.00
N LYS A 264 -4.59 -37.95 8.44
CA LYS A 264 -3.84 -39.19 8.21
C LYS A 264 -4.45 -40.29 9.07
N SER A 265 -4.66 -41.49 8.51
CA SER A 265 -4.02 -42.75 8.97
C SER A 265 -4.67 -44.03 8.40
N ARG A 266 -3.84 -44.84 7.74
CA ARG A 266 -3.68 -46.32 7.74
C ARG A 266 -4.90 -47.26 7.90
N PHE A 267 -5.01 -48.24 6.97
CA PHE A 267 -4.73 -49.71 7.09
C PHE A 267 -5.41 -50.41 5.87
N SER A 268 -4.66 -50.95 4.90
CA SER A 268 -4.29 -52.37 4.66
C SER A 268 -5.40 -53.35 4.23
N SER A 269 -5.05 -54.20 3.25
CA SER A 269 -5.63 -55.51 2.85
C SER A 269 -7.08 -55.48 2.33
N SER A 270 -7.42 -56.08 1.19
CA SER A 270 -6.90 -57.25 0.46
C SER A 270 -6.98 -57.08 -1.06
#